data_AF-A0A509LFZ9-F1
#
_entry.id   AF-A0A509LFZ9-F1
#
_cell.length_a   1.000
_cell.length_b   1.000
_cell.length_c   1.000
_cell.angle_alpha   90.00
_cell.angle_beta   90.00
_cell.angle_gamma   90.00
#
_symmetry.space_group_name_H-M   'P 1'
#
loop_
_entity.id
_entity.type
_entity.pdbx_description
1 polymer ?
#
loop_
_entity_poly.entity_id
_entity_poly.type
_entity_poly.pdbx_seq_one_letter_code
_entity_poly.pdbx_strand_id
1 'polypeptide(L)' 'KRAIQKFIENPLSMEILQGSIHAGMKTRAELDENKIIFKHQ' A
#
# COMPACT_ATOMS: atom_id res chain seq x y z
N LYS A 1 3.35 3.96 -16.64
CA LYS A 1 3.46 2.68 -15.87
C LYS A 1 4.45 2.76 -14.70
N ARG A 2 5.68 3.28 -14.86
CA ARG A 2 6.70 3.31 -13.76
C ARG A 2 6.27 4.02 -12.47
N ALA A 3 5.46 5.08 -12.54
CA ALA A 3 5.02 5.82 -11.35
C ALA A 3 4.08 5.00 -10.45
N ILE A 4 3.09 4.32 -11.03
CA ILE A 4 2.15 3.46 -10.28
C ILE A 4 2.93 2.35 -9.56
N GLN A 5 3.84 1.70 -10.27
CA GLN A 5 4.65 0.63 -9.68
C GLN A 5 5.55 1.16 -8.55
N LYS A 6 6.21 2.30 -8.76
CA LYS A 6 7.09 2.92 -7.76
C LYS A 6 6.35 3.38 -6.50
N PHE A 7 5.17 3.96 -6.65
CA PHE A 7 4.47 4.64 -5.56
C PHE A 7 3.31 3.82 -4.96
N ILE A 8 2.83 2.79 -5.64
CA ILE A 8 1.69 1.97 -5.21
C ILE A 8 2.09 0.50 -5.10
N GLU A 9 2.47 -0.15 -6.21
CA GLU A 9 2.67 -1.62 -6.21
C GLU A 9 3.84 -2.06 -5.32
N ASN A 10 4.99 -1.39 -5.42
CA ASN A 10 6.18 -1.74 -4.63
C ASN A 10 5.96 -1.50 -3.12
N PRO A 11 5.46 -0.32 -2.68
CA PRO A 11 5.13 -0.11 -1.27
C PRO A 11 4.08 -1.10 -0.74
N LEU A 12 3.02 -1.37 -1.51
CA LEU A 12 2.00 -2.35 -1.11
C LEU A 12 2.59 -3.76 -0.92
N SER A 13 3.47 -4.17 -1.83
CA SER A 13 4.16 -5.46 -1.71
C SER A 13 4.99 -5.55 -0.42
N MET A 14 5.65 -4.46 -0.04
CA MET A 14 6.42 -4.40 1.21
C MET A 14 5.54 -4.53 2.45
N GLU A 15 4.39 -3.84 2.49
CA GLU A 15 3.44 -3.93 3.61
C GLU A 15 2.88 -5.36 3.79
N ILE A 16 2.64 -6.07 2.68
CA ILE A 16 2.23 -7.48 2.71
C ILE A 16 3.36 -8.35 3.26
N LEU A 17 4.60 -8.17 2.78
CA LEU A 17 5.76 -8.96 3.21
C LEU A 17 6.13 -8.73 4.68
N GLN A 18 5.92 -7.51 5.20
CA GLN A 18 6.13 -7.17 6.61
C GLN A 18 5.03 -7.71 7.53
N GLY A 19 3.92 -8.20 6.96
CA GLY A 19 2.79 -8.74 7.71
C GLY A 19 1.80 -7.67 8.19
N SER A 20 1.94 -6.42 7.74
CA SER A 20 0.97 -5.35 8.02
C SER A 20 -0.36 -5.60 7.31
N ILE A 21 -0.33 -6.26 6.14
CA ILE A 21 -1.53 -6.62 5.35
C ILE A 21 -1.62 -8.13 5.24
N HIS A 22 -2.73 -8.69 5.73
CA HIS A 22 -3.01 -10.12 5.63
C HIS A 22 -3.86 -10.47 4.40
N ALA A 23 -3.80 -11.74 3.98
CA ALA A 23 -4.63 -12.25 2.89
C ALA A 23 -6.13 -12.07 3.22
N GLY A 24 -6.89 -11.54 2.25
CA GLY A 24 -8.32 -11.23 2.42
C GLY A 24 -8.62 -9.93 3.15
N MET A 25 -7.60 -9.22 3.65
CA MET A 25 -7.77 -7.93 4.33
C MET A 25 -8.09 -6.83 3.31
N LYS A 26 -9.24 -6.16 3.50
CA LYS A 26 -9.60 -4.99 2.69
C LYS A 26 -8.75 -3.81 3.12
N THR A 27 -7.96 -3.29 2.18
CA THR A 27 -7.03 -2.17 2.43
C THR A 27 -7.37 -1.00 1.51
N ARG A 28 -7.29 0.21 2.05
CA ARG A 28 -7.52 1.47 1.32
C ARG A 28 -6.21 2.25 1.22
N ALA A 29 -5.85 2.65 0.01
CA ALA A 29 -4.76 3.59 -0.22
C ALA A 29 -5.31 5.03 -0.14
N GLU A 30 -4.67 5.88 0.65
CA GLU A 30 -5.03 7.30 0.81
C GLU A 30 -3.78 8.18 0.63
N LEU A 31 -3.98 9.42 0.18
CA LEU A 31 -2.91 10.42 0.11
C LEU A 31 -2.85 11.17 1.44
N ASP A 32 -1.69 11.15 2.08
CA ASP A 32 -1.39 11.86 3.31
C ASP A 32 -0.04 12.58 3.20
N GLU A 33 -0.03 13.90 3.39
CA GLU A 33 1.17 14.75 3.30
C GLU A 33 2.11 14.42 2.11
N ASN A 34 1.53 14.28 0.90
CA ASN A 34 2.23 13.89 -0.34
C ASN A 34 2.79 12.45 -0.40
N LYS A 35 2.35 11.56 0.49
CA LYS A 35 2.69 10.13 0.46
C LYS A 35 1.43 9.28 0.38
N ILE A 36 1.55 8.13 -0.27
CA ILE A 36 0.47 7.14 -0.26
C ILE A 36 0.64 6.28 1.00
N ILE A 37 -0.39 6.23 1.82
CA ILE A 37 -0.48 5.39 3.02
C ILE A 37 -1.57 4.33 2.83
N PHE A 38 -1.40 3.18 3.47
CA PHE A 38 -2.36 2.07 3.43
C PHE A 38 -3.05 1.95 4.78
N LYS A 39 -4.38 2.05 4.80
CA LYS A 39 -5.22 1.89 5.99
C LYS A 39 -6.09 0.65 5.86
N HIS A 40 -6.31 -0.05 6.97
CA HIS A 40 -7.17 -1.23 7.03
C HIS A 40 -8.55 -0.86 7.57
N GLN A 41 -9.59 -1.54 7.07
CA GLN A 41 -10.95 -1.48 7.60
C GLN A 41 -11.28 -2.74 8.39
#